data_AF-A0A920V556-F1
#
_entry.id   AF-A0A920V556-F1
#
_cell.length_a   1.000
_cell.length_b   1.000
_cell.length_c   1.000
_cell.angle_alpha   90.00
_cell.angle_beta   90.00
_cell.angle_gamma   90.00
#
_symmetry.space_group_name_H-M   'P 1'
#
loop_
_entity.id
_entity.type
_entity.pdbx_description
1 polymer ?
#
loop_
_entity_poly.entity_id
_entity_poly.type
_entity_poly.pdbx_seq_one_letter_code
_entity_poly.pdbx_strand_id
1 'polypeptide(L)'
;MPIGATLTKNKFAEALTVGSHGSTFGGNPLACAVAIRVLDLIKQDGFLDGVNAKEELLKQGLEEISNKHQAFSQIRSNGLWFGCDLNQKDKVNIFLAYVINRV
;
A
#
# COMPACT_ATOMS: atom_id res chain seq x y z
N MET A 1 -5.53 8.05 13.07
CA MET A 1 -6.83 7.47 13.49
C MET A 1 -7.05 6.16 12.75
N PRO A 2 -7.29 5.03 13.42
CA PRO A 2 -7.64 3.78 12.74
C PRO A 2 -9.08 3.81 12.25
N ILE A 3 -9.30 3.37 11.01
CA ILE A 3 -10.64 3.15 10.44
C ILE A 3 -10.57 1.96 9.48
N GLY A 4 -11.65 1.19 9.45
CA GLY A 4 -11.89 0.15 8.45
C GLY A 4 -13.35 0.20 8.03
N ALA A 5 -13.66 -0.31 6.85
CA ALA A 5 -15.02 -0.35 6.33
C ALA A 5 -15.27 -1.71 5.67
N THR A 6 -16.45 -2.27 5.91
CA THR A 6 -16.98 -3.43 5.20
C THR A 6 -18.00 -2.93 4.19
N LEU A 7 -17.73 -3.11 2.91
CA LEU A 7 -18.64 -2.74 1.82
C LEU A 7 -19.35 -4.00 1.32
N THR A 8 -20.66 -3.95 1.16
CA THR A 8 -21.47 -5.07 0.67
C THR A 8 -22.43 -4.62 -0.42
N LYS A 9 -22.89 -5.56 -1.25
CA LYS A 9 -24.05 -5.32 -2.12
C LYS A 9 -25.31 -5.39 -1.26
N ASN A 10 -26.37 -4.68 -1.66
CA ASN A 10 -27.64 -4.60 -0.91
C ASN A 10 -28.18 -5.98 -0.50
N LYS A 11 -28.19 -6.96 -1.42
CA LYS A 11 -28.67 -8.33 -1.13
C LYS A 11 -27.92 -9.07 -0.01
N PHE A 12 -26.72 -8.63 0.35
CA PHE A 12 -25.92 -9.21 1.44
C PHE A 12 -25.97 -8.34 2.70
N ALA A 13 -26.31 -7.05 2.58
CA ALA A 13 -26.44 -6.14 3.72
C ALA A 13 -27.56 -6.58 4.66
N GLU A 14 -28.58 -7.28 4.15
CA GLU A 14 -29.68 -7.85 4.95
C GLU A 14 -29.21 -8.84 6.04
N ALA A 15 -28.05 -9.49 5.84
CA ALA A 15 -27.45 -10.37 6.85
C ALA A 15 -26.81 -9.60 8.03
N LEU A 16 -26.51 -8.31 7.86
CA LEU A 16 -25.90 -7.45 8.87
C LEU A 16 -26.99 -6.82 9.74
N THR A 17 -27.69 -7.65 10.51
CA THR A 17 -28.72 -7.22 11.46
C THR A 17 -28.13 -6.46 12.65
N VAL A 18 -28.99 -5.73 13.38
CA VAL A 18 -28.58 -4.95 14.56
C VAL A 18 -27.89 -5.86 15.58
N GLY A 19 -26.65 -5.51 15.94
CA GLY A 19 -25.84 -6.24 16.92
C GLY A 19 -25.03 -7.42 16.37
N SER A 20 -25.20 -7.82 15.11
CA SER A 20 -24.43 -8.94 14.54
C SER A 20 -23.01 -8.56 14.08
N HIS A 21 -22.83 -7.29 13.71
CA HIS A 21 -21.55 -6.75 13.26
C HIS A 21 -21.44 -5.29 13.70
N GLY A 22 -20.62 -5.04 14.71
CA GLY A 22 -20.43 -3.72 15.27
C GLY A 22 -19.10 -3.62 16.02
N SER A 23 -18.66 -2.38 16.23
CA SER A 23 -17.47 -2.07 17.02
C SER A 23 -17.72 -0.78 17.79
N THR A 24 -17.34 -0.74 19.06
CA THR A 24 -17.54 0.43 19.94
C THR A 24 -16.97 1.72 19.36
N PHE A 25 -15.84 1.64 18.65
CA PHE A 25 -15.16 2.81 18.06
C PHE A 25 -15.29 2.87 16.53
N GLY A 26 -16.00 1.90 15.93
CA GLY A 26 -16.23 1.87 14.49
C GLY A 26 -17.05 3.08 14.03
N GLY A 27 -16.62 3.73 12.95
CA GLY A 27 -17.36 4.87 12.38
C GLY A 27 -17.41 6.13 13.26
N ASN A 28 -16.52 6.26 14.26
CA ASN A 28 -16.50 7.46 15.08
C ASN A 28 -16.27 8.74 14.24
N PRO A 29 -16.86 9.90 14.60
CA PRO A 29 -16.83 11.10 13.76
C PRO A 29 -15.43 11.59 13.39
N LEU A 30 -14.47 11.48 14.31
CA LEU A 30 -13.09 11.92 14.06
C LEU A 30 -12.40 11.04 13.01
N ALA A 31 -12.50 9.72 13.13
CA ALA A 31 -11.95 8.80 12.14
C ALA A 31 -12.60 8.97 10.77
N CYS A 32 -13.92 9.18 10.73
CA CYS A 32 -14.66 9.44 9.49
C CYS A 32 -14.20 10.75 8.81
N ALA A 33 -14.01 11.84 9.57
CA ALA A 33 -13.54 13.11 9.02
C ALA A 33 -12.15 12.99 8.36
N VAL A 34 -11.22 12.27 9.02
CA VAL A 34 -9.89 12.00 8.45
C VAL A 34 -10.01 11.12 7.20
N ALA A 35 -10.83 10.07 7.23
CA ALA A 35 -11.03 9.16 6.10
C ALA A 35 -11.59 9.88 4.87
N ILE A 36 -12.59 10.75 5.06
CA ILE A 36 -13.16 11.58 3.98
C ILE A 36 -12.07 12.44 3.35
N ARG A 37 -11.26 13.12 4.17
CA ARG A 37 -10.17 13.95 3.64
C ARG A 37 -9.15 13.14 2.84
N VAL A 38 -8.80 11.93 3.30
CA VAL A 38 -7.91 11.02 2.55
C VAL A 38 -8.53 10.63 1.21
N LEU A 39 -9.82 10.31 1.18
CA LEU A 39 -10.52 9.98 -0.07
C LEU A 39 -10.56 11.18 -1.03
N ASP A 40 -10.76 12.40 -0.53
CA ASP A 40 -10.73 13.61 -1.36
C ASP A 40 -9.36 13.82 -2.00
N LEU A 41 -8.28 13.56 -1.27
CA LEU A 41 -6.91 13.64 -1.79
C LEU A 41 -6.64 12.59 -2.87
N ILE A 42 -7.07 11.35 -2.65
CA ILE A 42 -6.88 10.24 -3.61
C ILE A 42 -7.68 10.49 -4.91
N LYS A 43 -8.83 11.15 -4.80
CA LYS A 43 -9.70 11.50 -5.94
C LYS A 43 -9.20 12.69 -6.76
N GLN A 44 -8.15 13.39 -6.34
CA GLN A 44 -7.61 14.52 -7.10
C GLN A 44 -7.10 14.06 -8.46
N ASP A 45 -7.33 14.89 -9.48
CA ASP A 45 -6.88 14.62 -10.85
C ASP A 45 -5.35 14.44 -10.87
N GLY A 46 -4.90 13.42 -11.61
CA GLY A 46 -3.49 13.09 -11.73
C GLY A 46 -2.87 12.36 -10.52
N PHE A 47 -3.63 12.06 -9.45
CA PHE A 47 -3.10 11.32 -8.31
C PHE A 47 -2.57 9.94 -8.73
N LEU A 48 -3.37 9.16 -9.48
CA LEU A 48 -2.97 7.84 -9.96
C LEU A 48 -1.89 7.91 -11.05
N ASP A 49 -1.91 8.92 -11.91
CA ASP A 49 -0.84 9.12 -12.89
C ASP A 49 0.51 9.38 -12.19
N GLY A 50 0.49 10.16 -11.11
CA GLY A 50 1.66 10.38 -10.27
C GLY A 50 2.12 9.13 -9.53
N VAL A 51 1.21 8.20 -9.20
CA VAL A 51 1.57 6.88 -8.64
C VAL A 51 2.28 6.03 -9.70
N ASN A 52 1.74 5.96 -10.92
CA ASN A 52 2.31 5.19 -12.01
C ASN A 52 3.69 5.72 -12.44
N ALA A 53 3.84 7.04 -12.55
CA ALA A 53 5.13 7.66 -12.89
C ALA A 53 6.21 7.35 -11.84
N LYS A 54 5.85 7.34 -10.56
CA LYS A 54 6.78 6.96 -9.48
C LYS A 54 7.05 5.46 -9.45
N GLU A 55 6.07 4.62 -9.76
CA GLU A 55 6.27 3.18 -9.92
C GLU A 55 7.34 2.91 -10.98
N GLU A 56 7.23 3.52 -12.17
CA GLU A 56 8.20 3.33 -13.23
C GLU A 56 9.61 3.77 -12.82
N LEU A 57 9.72 4.95 -12.19
CA LEU A 57 10.99 5.45 -11.67
C LEU A 57 11.63 4.49 -10.65
N LEU A 58 10.85 4.02 -9.68
CA LEU A 58 11.35 3.08 -8.66
C LEU A 58 11.76 1.75 -9.28
N LYS A 59 10.97 1.24 -10.22
CA LYS A 59 11.25 -0.02 -10.91
C LYS A 59 12.57 0.05 -11.67
N GLN A 60 12.79 1.12 -12.44
CA GLN A 60 14.04 1.35 -13.16
C GLN A 60 15.24 1.36 -12.21
N GLY A 61 15.15 2.10 -11.09
CA GLY A 61 16.22 2.14 -10.09
C GLY A 61 16.51 0.78 -9.44
N LEU A 62 15.48 -0.02 -9.16
CA LEU A 62 15.64 -1.38 -8.62
C LEU A 62 16.27 -2.34 -9.65
N GLU A 63 15.91 -2.20 -10.93
CA GLU A 63 16.50 -2.97 -12.03
C GLU A 63 17.99 -2.63 -12.22
N GLU A 64 18.37 -1.35 -12.13
CA GLU A 64 19.78 -0.93 -12.16
C GLU A 64 20.60 -1.55 -11.02
N ILE A 65 20.06 -1.52 -9.80
CA ILE A 65 20.69 -2.17 -8.63
C ILE A 65 20.83 -3.67 -8.88
N SER A 66 19.79 -4.31 -9.42
CA SER A 66 19.81 -5.75 -9.72
C SER A 66 20.85 -6.08 -10.78
N ASN A 67 20.95 -5.30 -11.85
CA ASN A 67 21.93 -5.51 -12.91
C ASN A 67 23.36 -5.41 -12.39
N LYS A 68 23.63 -4.42 -11.53
CA LYS A 68 24.97 -4.19 -10.96
C LYS A 68 25.39 -5.24 -9.94
N HIS A 69 24.47 -5.69 -9.10
CA HIS A 69 24.79 -6.50 -7.91
C HIS A 69 24.21 -7.91 -7.94
N GLN A 70 23.44 -8.25 -8.97
CA GLN A 70 22.65 -9.49 -9.05
C GLN A 70 21.83 -9.68 -7.77
N ALA A 71 21.18 -8.59 -7.33
CA ALA A 71 20.56 -8.53 -6.01
C ALA A 71 19.24 -9.30 -5.95
N PHE A 72 18.42 -9.23 -7.01
CA PHE A 72 17.08 -9.79 -7.05
C PHE A 72 16.91 -10.85 -8.14
N SER A 73 16.16 -11.90 -7.84
CA SER A 73 15.70 -12.88 -8.84
C SER A 73 14.44 -12.40 -9.56
N GLN A 74 13.59 -11.65 -8.86
CA GLN A 74 12.34 -11.13 -9.39
C GLN A 74 11.97 -9.81 -8.72
N ILE A 75 11.49 -8.86 -9.53
CA ILE A 75 10.88 -7.61 -9.08
C ILE A 75 9.42 -7.62 -9.56
N ARG A 76 8.48 -7.37 -8.65
CA ARG A 76 7.03 -7.28 -8.91
C ARG A 76 6.52 -5.94 -8.38
N SER A 77 5.60 -5.31 -9.10
CA SER A 77 4.99 -4.05 -8.70
C SER A 77 3.53 -3.96 -9.12
N ASN A 78 2.77 -3.15 -8.39
CA ASN A 78 1.44 -2.68 -8.78
C ASN A 78 1.22 -1.32 -8.11
N GLY A 79 1.44 -0.23 -8.85
CA GLY A 79 1.63 1.09 -8.28
C GLY A 79 2.86 1.12 -7.38
N LEU A 80 2.77 1.80 -6.24
CA LEU A 80 3.87 1.89 -5.27
C LEU A 80 4.00 0.69 -4.32
N TRP A 81 3.30 -0.41 -4.61
CA TRP A 81 3.47 -1.66 -3.87
C TRP A 81 4.45 -2.56 -4.60
N PHE A 82 5.66 -2.69 -4.04
CA PHE A 82 6.74 -3.50 -4.60
C PHE A 82 7.01 -4.76 -3.79
N GLY A 83 7.38 -5.82 -4.49
CA GLY A 83 7.98 -7.02 -3.94
C GLY A 83 9.25 -7.37 -4.71
N CYS A 84 10.37 -7.49 -4.00
CA CYS A 84 11.66 -7.86 -4.59
C CYS A 84 12.19 -9.12 -3.93
N ASP A 85 12.33 -10.20 -4.69
CA ASP A 85 12.86 -11.45 -4.19
C ASP A 85 14.39 -11.40 -4.25
N LEU A 86 15.04 -11.38 -3.08
CA LEU A 86 16.50 -11.38 -3.00
C LEU A 86 17.08 -12.73 -3.42
N ASN A 87 18.15 -12.70 -4.23
CA ASN A 87 18.92 -13.90 -4.57
C ASN A 87 19.56 -14.52 -3.31
N GLN A 88 20.01 -13.69 -2.37
CA GLN A 88 20.57 -14.12 -1.08
C GLN A 88 19.61 -13.74 0.05
N LYS A 89 18.66 -14.63 0.33
CA LYS A 89 17.58 -14.41 1.31
C LYS A 89 18.10 -14.06 2.71
N ASP A 90 19.25 -14.59 3.11
CA ASP A 90 19.82 -14.35 4.44
C ASP A 90 20.38 -12.92 4.61
N LYS A 91 20.48 -12.15 3.51
CA LYS A 91 21.01 -10.78 3.51
C LYS A 91 19.94 -9.70 3.55
N VAL A 92 18.67 -10.05 3.78
CA VAL A 92 17.57 -9.07 3.91
C VAL A 92 17.91 -7.94 4.86
N ASN A 93 18.43 -8.24 6.06
CA ASN A 93 18.75 -7.21 7.06
C ASN A 93 19.85 -6.24 6.60
N ILE A 94 20.84 -6.74 5.87
CA ILE A 94 21.93 -5.92 5.32
C ILE A 94 21.38 -5.01 4.22
N PHE A 95 20.55 -5.57 3.33
CA PHE A 95 19.90 -4.81 2.28
C PHE A 95 19.01 -3.70 2.86
N LEU A 96 18.18 -4.02 3.87
CA LEU A 96 17.33 -3.05 4.56
C LEU A 96 18.16 -1.95 5.23
N ALA A 97 19.25 -2.32 5.93
CA ALA A 97 20.15 -1.33 6.53
C ALA A 97 20.79 -0.41 5.47
N TYR A 98 21.17 -0.94 4.31
CA TYR A 98 21.71 -0.13 3.22
C TYR A 98 20.68 0.86 2.65
N VAL A 99 19.43 0.42 2.44
CA VAL A 99 18.37 1.27 1.91
C VAL A 99 17.97 2.35 2.91
N ILE A 100 17.75 2.00 4.19
CA ILE A 100 17.32 2.94 5.23
C ILE A 100 18.37 4.04 5.44
N ASN A 101 19.66 3.73 5.40
CA ASN A 101 20.73 4.72 5.65
C ASN A 101 21.03 5.64 4.45
N ARG A 102 20.33 5.49 3.32
CA ARG A 102 20.49 6.36 2.13
C ARG A 102 19.30 7.27 1.86
N VAL A 103 18.24 7.19 2.67
CA VAL A 103 17.08 8.10 2.67
C VAL A 103 17.21 9.04 3.86
#